data_AF-A0A931T238-F1
#
_entry.id   AF-A0A931T238-F1
#
_cell.length_a   1.000
_cell.length_b   1.000
_cell.length_c   1.000
_cell.angle_alpha   90.00
_cell.angle_beta   90.00
_cell.angle_gamma   90.00
#
_symmetry.space_group_name_H-M   'P 1'
#
loop_
_entity.id
_entity.type
_entity.pdbx_description
1 polymer ?
#
loop_
_entity_poly.entity_id
_entity_poly.type
_entity_poly.pdbx_seq_one_letter_code
_entity_poly.pdbx_strand_id
1 'polypeptide(L)' 'MIILGVGIDIVEVARVEQALARWGESFVGRVFTPAEAERARHRRVRSQRLAARFAAKEAVMKALGLGWRTMAWRE' A
#
# COMPACT_ATOMS: atom_id res chain seq x y z
N MET A 1 -24.34 -5.42 16.43
CA MET A 1 -23.01 -4.87 16.07
C MET A 1 -23.20 -3.96 14.86
N ILE A 2 -22.66 -2.75 14.87
CA ILE A 2 -22.83 -1.75 13.80
C ILE A 2 -21.54 -1.68 12.98
N ILE A 3 -21.64 -1.74 11.65
CA ILE A 3 -20.51 -1.50 10.74
C ILE A 3 -20.42 0.01 10.50
N LEU A 4 -19.27 0.61 10.79
CA LEU A 4 -19.04 2.06 10.64
C LEU A 4 -18.73 2.47 9.19
N GLY A 5 -18.16 1.58 8.40
CA GLY A 5 -17.81 1.81 7.00
C GLY A 5 -17.20 0.57 6.36
N VAL A 6 -17.25 0.53 5.03
CA VAL A 6 -16.68 -0.55 4.20
C VAL A 6 -15.83 0.10 3.11
N GLY A 7 -14.69 -0.51 2.81
CA GLY A 7 -13.83 -0.06 1.73
C GLY A 7 -13.27 -1.23 0.94
N ILE A 8 -13.19 -1.04 -0.37
CA ILE A 8 -12.66 -1.99 -1.33
C ILE A 8 -11.73 -1.25 -2.28
N ASP A 9 -10.63 -1.89 -2.65
CA ASP A 9 -9.71 -1.36 -3.64
C ASP A 9 -9.09 -2.48 -4.46
N ILE A 10 -8.78 -2.17 -5.72
CA ILE A 10 -8.10 -3.05 -6.65
C ILE A 10 -6.89 -2.33 -7.22
N VAL A 11 -5.73 -2.97 -7.14
CA VAL A 11 -4.46 -2.42 -7.61
C VAL A 11 -3.85 -3.37 -8.62
N GLU A 12 -3.54 -2.84 -9.79
CA GLU A 12 -2.81 -3.55 -10.81
C GLU A 12 -1.33 -3.70 -10.39
N VAL A 13 -0.83 -4.94 -10.38
CA VAL A 13 0.57 -5.23 -10.02
C VAL A 13 1.55 -4.51 -10.96
N ALA A 14 1.23 -4.45 -12.26
CA ALA A 14 2.06 -3.77 -13.25
C ALA A 14 2.22 -2.27 -12.96
N ARG A 15 1.20 -1.58 -12.43
CA ARG A 15 1.35 -0.17 -11.98
C ARG A 15 2.35 -0.02 -10.85
N VAL A 16 2.36 -0.95 -9.90
CA VAL A 16 3.30 -0.91 -8.77
C VAL A 16 4.71 -1.28 -9.24
N GLU A 17 4.83 -2.22 -10.17
CA GLU A 17 6.10 -2.55 -10.80
C GLU A 17 6.70 -1.35 -11.56
N GLN A 18 5.88 -0.65 -12.36
CA GLN A 18 6.30 0.58 -13.04
C GLN A 18 6.69 1.68 -12.04
N ALA A 19 5.95 1.83 -10.94
CA ALA A 19 6.28 2.80 -9.90
C ALA A 19 7.62 2.46 -9.21
N LEU A 20 7.86 1.17 -8.92
CA LEU A 20 9.13 0.70 -8.37
C LEU A 20 10.28 0.90 -9.34
N ALA A 21 10.09 0.61 -10.62
CA ALA A 21 11.10 0.83 -11.65
C ALA A 21 11.43 2.33 -11.81
N ARG A 22 10.42 3.20 -11.72
CA ARG A 22 10.59 4.65 -11.91
C ARG A 22 11.18 5.37 -10.70
N TRP A 23 10.77 4.99 -9.48
CA TRP A 23 11.07 5.76 -8.26
C TRP A 23 11.78 4.95 -7.17
N GLY A 24 11.94 3.63 -7.34
CA GLY A 24 12.69 2.77 -6.44
C GLY A 24 12.27 2.89 -4.98
N GLU A 25 13.26 2.96 -4.08
CA GLU A 25 13.03 3.04 -2.64
C GLU A 25 12.37 4.36 -2.19
N SER A 26 12.42 5.43 -2.98
CA SER A 26 11.70 6.68 -2.63
C SER A 26 10.18 6.51 -2.68
N PHE A 27 9.67 5.71 -3.64
CA PHE A 27 8.27 5.30 -3.64
C PHE A 27 7.96 4.42 -2.42
N VAL A 28 8.85 3.45 -2.15
CA VAL A 28 8.64 2.50 -1.06
C VAL A 28 8.57 3.22 0.29
N GLY A 29 9.54 4.07 0.62
CA GLY A 29 9.60 4.79 1.89
C GLY A 29 8.50 5.83 2.07
N ARG A 30 7.85 6.28 1.00
CA ARG A 30 6.70 7.19 1.08
C ARG A 30 5.39 6.46 1.40
N VAL A 31 5.24 5.23 0.94
CA VAL A 31 3.96 4.50 0.95
C VAL A 31 3.91 3.41 2.03
N PHE A 32 5.04 2.79 2.33
CA PHE A 32 5.14 1.63 3.21
C PHE A 32 5.94 1.97 4.47
N THR A 33 5.59 1.34 5.59
CA THR A 33 6.39 1.42 6.82
C THR A 33 7.72 0.66 6.63
N PRO A 34 8.74 0.92 7.47
CA PRO A 34 10.00 0.18 7.41
C PRO A 34 9.83 -1.34 7.44
N ALA A 35 9.01 -1.88 8.35
CA ALA A 35 8.74 -3.31 8.44
C ALA A 35 8.01 -3.87 7.20
N GLU A 36 7.09 -3.10 6.60
CA GLU A 36 6.42 -3.51 5.37
C GLU A 36 7.40 -3.57 4.19
N ALA A 37 8.26 -2.55 4.07
CA ALA A 37 9.29 -2.47 3.04
C ALA A 37 10.27 -3.64 3.15
N GLU A 38 10.74 -3.94 4.36
CA GLU A 38 11.68 -5.03 4.63
C GLU A 38 11.08 -6.40 4.30
N ARG A 39 9.82 -6.64 4.72
CA ARG A 39 9.10 -7.89 4.39
C ARG A 39 8.95 -8.13 2.89
N ALA A 40 8.96 -7.07 2.09
CA ALA A 40 8.87 -7.16 0.63
C ALA A 40 10.24 -7.23 -0.08
N ARG A 41 11.32 -6.76 0.55
CA ARG A 41 12.64 -6.51 -0.07
C ARG A 41 13.29 -7.77 -0.67
N HIS A 42 13.27 -8.89 0.04
CA HIS A 42 14.04 -10.09 -0.33
C HIS A 42 13.26 -11.14 -1.15
N ARG A 43 12.25 -10.73 -1.92
CA ARG A 43 11.37 -11.69 -2.61
C ARG A 43 11.26 -11.41 -4.10
N ARG A 44 11.29 -12.49 -4.90
CA ARG A 44 11.01 -12.47 -6.35
C ARG A 44 9.64 -11.86 -6.71
N VAL A 45 8.74 -11.74 -5.74
CA VAL A 45 7.37 -11.23 -5.88
C VAL A 45 7.18 -9.87 -5.21
N ARG A 46 8.23 -9.04 -5.15
CA ARG A 46 8.22 -7.75 -4.43
C ARG A 46 7.08 -6.82 -4.89
N SER A 47 6.88 -6.65 -6.19
CA SER A 47 5.81 -5.80 -6.76
C SER A 47 4.41 -6.28 -6.35
N GLN A 48 4.15 -7.60 -6.43
CA GLN A 48 2.87 -8.20 -6.04
C GLN A 48 2.56 -7.96 -4.55
N ARG A 49 3.54 -8.12 -3.67
CA ARG A 49 3.37 -7.88 -2.23
C ARG A 49 3.10 -6.41 -1.92
N LEU A 50 3.82 -5.52 -2.57
CA LEU A 50 3.62 -4.08 -2.42
C LEU A 50 2.26 -3.66 -2.98
N ALA A 51 1.81 -4.24 -4.10
CA ALA A 51 0.48 -4.00 -4.65
C ALA A 51 -0.65 -4.46 -3.74
N ALA A 52 -0.56 -5.68 -3.19
CA ALA A 52 -1.53 -6.18 -2.23
C ALA A 52 -1.61 -5.28 -0.98
N ARG A 53 -0.46 -4.80 -0.50
CA ARG A 53 -0.41 -3.88 0.64
C ARG A 53 -0.95 -2.50 0.30
N PHE A 54 -0.67 -1.99 -0.90
CA PHE A 54 -1.21 -0.72 -1.39
C PHE A 54 -2.75 -0.77 -1.42
N ALA A 55 -3.32 -1.83 -2.01
CA ALA A 55 -4.77 -2.04 -2.08
C ALA A 55 -5.39 -2.14 -0.68
N ALA A 56 -4.75 -2.86 0.24
CA ALA A 56 -5.24 -2.95 1.62
C ALA A 56 -5.27 -1.57 2.32
N LYS A 57 -4.24 -0.74 2.11
CA LYS A 57 -4.19 0.61 2.68
C LYS A 57 -5.31 1.50 2.12
N GLU A 58 -5.51 1.48 0.81
CA GLU A 58 -6.60 2.19 0.13
C GLU A 58 -7.97 1.74 0.61
N ALA A 59 -8.19 0.43 0.71
CA ALA A 59 -9.45 -0.13 1.19
C ALA A 59 -9.76 0.35 2.63
N VAL A 60 -8.76 0.35 3.52
CA VAL A 60 -8.93 0.88 4.88
C VAL A 60 -9.23 2.38 4.88
N MET A 61 -8.49 3.18 4.11
CA MET A 61 -8.77 4.62 4.02
C MET A 61 -10.19 4.91 3.52
N LYS A 62 -10.67 4.17 2.51
CA LYS A 62 -12.05 4.27 2.03
C LYS A 62 -13.07 3.89 3.10
N ALA A 63 -12.82 2.81 3.86
CA ALA A 63 -13.70 2.42 4.96
C ALA A 63 -13.79 3.49 6.05
N LEU A 64 -12.71 4.26 6.26
CA LEU A 64 -12.63 5.35 7.23
C LEU A 64 -13.07 6.71 6.66
N GLY A 65 -13.35 6.83 5.36
CA GLY A 65 -13.63 8.11 4.71
C GLY A 65 -12.42 9.07 4.66
N LEU A 66 -11.20 8.52 4.71
CA LEU A 66 -9.93 9.25 4.69
C LEU A 66 -9.20 9.04 3.35
N GLY A 67 -8.07 9.72 3.17
CA GLY A 67 -7.16 9.49 2.04
C GLY A 67 -5.69 9.70 2.41
N TRP A 68 -4.80 9.54 1.42
CA TRP A 68 -3.35 9.59 1.64
C TRP A 68 -2.80 10.88 2.28
N ARG A 69 -3.54 11.99 2.18
CA ARG A 69 -3.12 13.29 2.73
C ARG A 69 -3.50 13.46 4.20
N THR A 70 -4.45 12.65 4.69
CA THR A 70 -5.03 12.81 6.03
C THR A 70 -4.59 11.71 7.00
N MET A 71 -4.01 10.62 6.50
CA MET A 71 -3.60 9.47 7.30
C MET A 71 -2.14 9.13 7.06
N ALA A 72 -1.40 8.86 8.15
CA ALA A 72 -0.05 8.33 8.12
C ALA A 72 -0.02 6.91 8.67
N TRP A 73 0.67 6.01 7.97
CA TRP A 73 0.87 4.63 8.40
C TRP A 73 2.06 4.55 9.36
N ARG A 74 1.87 3.87 10.49
CA ARG A 74 2.88 3.67 11.53
C ARG A 74 2.97 2.19 11.90
N GLU A 75 4.06 1.82 12.58
CA GLU A 75 4.20 0.50 13.23
C GLU A 75 3.52 0.48 14.60
#